data_AF-A0A357R0H4-F1
#
_entry.id   AF-A0A357R0H4-F1
#
_cell.length_a   1.000
_cell.length_b   1.000
_cell.length_c   1.000
_cell.angle_alpha   90.00
_cell.angle_beta   90.00
_cell.angle_gamma   90.00
#
_symmetry.space_group_name_H-M   'P 1'
#
loop_
_entity.id
_entity.type
_entity.pdbx_description
1 polymer ?
#
loop_
_entity_poly.entity_id
_entity_poly.type
_entity_poly.pdbx_seq_one_letter_code
_entity_poly.pdbx_strand_id
1 'polypeptide(L)'
;MKTKLLTLCFMLFLGGCTLAAREYVPIENPDQPSIPSDQVIGIYIGAFKTSTNEIPKFNRADSSQTFFLVDQERRDGETYNFSEVSGNFFSSHTNHILKDDGTDITFTASLPILSSKSSFISAYVIRKNNQGDYYTELINNYHPLGLSNITLQESYTEEVNGESTMTTISFNLSFEHMDPLVQTRILRMNDQYHVLSELFIDSETTVELHNSNEMIIIEETRSNQDNDEYIIRKVYSYNEIKKDREVRHMLVGEDDHIFGRIFNVILKIKE
;
A
#
# COMPACT_ATOMS: atom_id res chain seq x y z
N MET A 1 12.93 -58.04 -31.26
CA MET A 1 13.58 -57.34 -30.14
C MET A 1 13.41 -55.84 -30.35
N LYS A 2 12.56 -55.24 -29.51
CA LYS A 2 12.16 -53.84 -29.53
C LYS A 2 13.05 -53.09 -28.53
N THR A 3 13.99 -52.26 -29.00
CA THR A 3 14.72 -51.30 -28.15
C THR A 3 15.54 -50.36 -29.03
N LYS A 4 14.89 -49.46 -29.79
CA LYS A 4 15.50 -48.20 -30.30
C LYS A 4 14.40 -47.19 -30.65
N LEU A 5 13.56 -46.80 -29.67
CA LEU A 5 12.62 -45.70 -29.85
C LEU A 5 12.19 -45.09 -28.51
N LEU A 6 13.12 -44.88 -27.58
CA LEU A 6 12.78 -44.29 -26.26
C LEU A 6 13.71 -43.12 -25.87
N THR A 7 14.43 -42.55 -26.81
CA THR A 7 15.39 -41.45 -26.54
C THR A 7 15.07 -40.17 -27.31
N LEU A 8 13.93 -40.11 -28.00
CA LEU A 8 13.50 -38.92 -28.75
C LEU A 8 12.33 -38.16 -28.09
N CYS A 9 11.60 -38.78 -27.14
CA CYS A 9 10.45 -38.13 -26.48
C CYS A 9 10.81 -37.29 -25.25
N PHE A 10 12.07 -37.24 -24.82
CA PHE A 10 12.48 -36.46 -23.63
C PHE A 10 13.12 -35.09 -23.96
N MET A 11 13.29 -34.75 -25.25
CA MET A 11 13.79 -33.43 -25.69
C MET A 11 12.69 -32.42 -26.06
N LEU A 12 11.41 -32.74 -25.85
CA LEU A 12 10.30 -31.82 -26.15
C LEU A 12 9.75 -31.06 -24.92
N PHE A 13 10.35 -31.22 -23.74
CA PHE A 13 9.90 -30.55 -22.50
C PHE A 13 10.78 -29.37 -22.04
N LEU A 14 11.72 -28.89 -22.86
CA LEU A 14 12.59 -27.76 -22.52
C LEU A 14 12.21 -26.43 -23.18
N GLY A 15 10.99 -26.27 -23.70
CA GLY A 15 10.61 -25.09 -24.49
C GLY A 15 9.27 -24.46 -24.10
N GLY A 16 9.04 -24.21 -22.81
CA GLY A 16 7.76 -23.72 -22.30
C GLY A 16 7.83 -22.55 -21.32
N CYS A 17 8.87 -21.71 -21.37
CA CYS A 17 8.74 -20.35 -20.84
C CYS A 17 7.98 -19.53 -21.88
N THR A 18 6.65 -19.52 -21.81
CA THR A 18 5.88 -18.46 -22.44
C THR A 18 6.11 -17.19 -21.61
N LEU A 19 7.16 -16.47 -21.95
CA LEU A 19 7.22 -15.03 -21.71
C LEU A 19 5.98 -14.47 -22.41
N ALA A 20 5.00 -13.98 -21.65
CA ALA A 20 3.84 -13.33 -22.21
C ALA A 20 4.34 -12.22 -23.14
N ALA A 21 4.19 -12.44 -24.45
CA ALA A 21 4.54 -11.44 -25.44
C ALA A 21 3.63 -10.24 -25.17
N ARG A 22 4.23 -9.10 -24.81
CA ARG A 22 3.54 -7.80 -24.80
C ARG A 22 2.84 -7.65 -26.14
N GLU A 23 1.54 -7.38 -26.12
CA GLU A 23 0.83 -6.95 -27.32
C GLU A 23 1.53 -5.70 -27.87
N TYR A 24 2.05 -5.81 -29.08
CA TYR A 24 2.56 -4.68 -29.84
C TYR A 24 1.36 -3.88 -30.32
N VAL A 25 1.07 -2.76 -29.67
CA VAL A 25 0.13 -1.76 -30.18
C VAL A 25 0.86 -0.98 -31.28
N PRO A 26 0.42 -1.01 -32.54
CA PRO A 26 1.06 -0.25 -33.61
C PRO A 26 0.96 1.25 -33.33
N ILE A 27 2.09 1.96 -33.44
CA ILE A 27 2.12 3.43 -33.44
C ILE A 27 1.42 3.89 -34.73
N GLU A 28 0.22 4.45 -34.61
CA GLU A 28 -0.41 5.18 -35.70
C GLU A 28 0.40 6.46 -35.97
N ASN A 29 0.95 6.57 -37.19
CA ASN A 29 1.60 7.74 -37.79
C ASN A 29 2.73 8.46 -37.00
N PRO A 30 4.00 8.32 -37.41
CA PRO A 30 5.13 9.06 -36.81
C PRO A 30 5.12 10.58 -37.07
N ASP A 31 4.23 11.09 -37.92
CA ASP A 31 4.14 12.52 -38.30
C ASP A 31 3.01 13.28 -37.58
N GLN A 32 2.28 12.65 -36.65
CA GLN A 32 1.32 13.37 -35.82
C GLN A 32 2.05 13.99 -34.61
N PRO A 33 1.90 15.30 -34.34
CA PRO A 33 2.36 15.86 -33.08
C PRO A 33 1.71 15.05 -31.96
N SER A 34 2.52 14.47 -31.08
CA SER A 34 2.04 13.73 -29.93
C SER A 34 1.13 14.66 -29.14
N ILE A 35 -0.17 14.37 -29.16
CA ILE A 35 -1.06 14.96 -28.17
C ILE A 35 -0.53 14.44 -26.85
N PRO A 36 -0.08 15.30 -25.91
CA PRO A 36 0.43 14.78 -24.67
C PRO A 36 -0.71 14.01 -24.00
N SER A 37 -0.49 12.71 -23.84
CA SER A 37 -1.44 11.80 -23.23
C SER A 37 -1.51 12.12 -21.74
N ASP A 38 -2.71 12.13 -21.18
CA ASP A 38 -2.89 12.36 -19.74
C ASP A 38 -2.00 11.41 -18.94
N GLN A 39 -1.16 11.99 -18.08
CA GLN A 39 -0.13 11.26 -17.35
C GLN A 39 -0.79 10.50 -16.21
N VAL A 40 -0.51 9.21 -16.05
CA VAL A 40 -0.86 8.49 -14.83
C VAL A 40 0.14 8.88 -13.76
N ILE A 41 -0.37 9.36 -12.62
CA ILE A 41 0.46 9.89 -11.53
C ILE A 41 0.15 9.24 -10.17
N GLY A 42 -0.86 8.39 -10.07
CA GLY A 42 -1.23 7.86 -8.76
C GLY A 42 -2.43 6.92 -8.74
N ILE A 43 -2.78 6.51 -7.53
CA ILE A 43 -3.94 5.68 -7.23
C ILE A 43 -4.69 6.28 -6.05
N TYR A 44 -6.01 6.29 -6.15
CA TYR A 44 -6.92 6.68 -5.08
C TYR A 44 -7.84 5.50 -4.76
N ILE A 45 -8.01 5.20 -3.48
CA ILE A 45 -8.84 4.10 -2.98
C ILE A 45 -9.95 4.69 -2.11
N GLY A 46 -11.19 4.41 -2.48
CA GLY A 46 -12.38 4.82 -1.73
C GLY A 46 -13.17 3.63 -1.20
N ALA A 47 -14.00 3.87 -0.18
CA ALA A 47 -14.94 2.91 0.35
C ALA A 47 -16.37 3.48 0.33
N PHE A 48 -17.30 2.74 -0.27
CA PHE A 48 -18.67 3.21 -0.48
C PHE A 48 -19.71 2.16 -0.11
N LYS A 49 -20.84 2.59 0.46
CA LYS A 49 -21.93 1.68 0.87
C LYS A 49 -22.54 0.90 -0.31
N THR A 50 -22.52 1.49 -1.50
CA THR A 50 -23.05 0.91 -2.74
C THR A 50 -22.00 0.99 -3.83
N SER A 51 -21.96 0.01 -4.74
CA SER A 51 -21.18 0.13 -5.96
C SER A 51 -21.64 1.38 -6.71
N THR A 52 -20.75 2.35 -6.87
CA THR A 52 -21.05 3.60 -7.53
C THR A 52 -20.10 3.80 -8.70
N ASN A 53 -20.61 4.43 -9.75
CA ASN A 53 -19.79 4.98 -10.82
C ASN A 53 -19.47 6.46 -10.57
N GLU A 54 -19.94 7.02 -9.45
CA GLU A 54 -19.59 8.37 -9.05
C GLU A 54 -18.10 8.43 -8.72
N ILE A 55 -17.44 9.39 -9.34
CA ILE A 55 -16.03 9.67 -9.15
C ILE A 55 -15.95 10.70 -8.02
N PRO A 56 -15.39 10.35 -6.86
CA PRO A 56 -15.24 11.31 -5.77
C PRO A 56 -14.30 12.43 -6.19
N LYS A 57 -14.57 13.64 -5.67
CA LYS A 57 -13.68 14.78 -5.91
C LYS A 57 -12.35 14.52 -5.20
N PHE A 58 -11.32 14.21 -5.99
CA PHE A 58 -9.96 14.11 -5.49
C PHE A 58 -9.50 15.45 -4.93
N ASN A 59 -9.00 15.44 -3.70
CA ASN A 59 -8.43 16.61 -3.06
C ASN A 59 -7.14 16.21 -2.34
N ARG A 60 -6.00 16.55 -2.93
CA ARG A 60 -4.67 16.30 -2.36
C ARG A 60 -4.53 16.86 -0.92
N ALA A 61 -5.21 17.94 -0.58
CA ALA A 61 -5.14 18.53 0.76
C ALA A 61 -6.00 17.81 1.82
N ASP A 62 -6.82 16.85 1.42
CA ASP A 62 -7.68 16.09 2.31
C ASP A 62 -6.97 14.82 2.79
N SER A 63 -6.39 14.89 3.99
CA SER A 63 -5.63 13.78 4.58
C SER A 63 -6.49 12.55 4.94
N SER A 64 -7.82 12.66 4.89
CA SER A 64 -8.72 11.51 5.08
C SER A 64 -8.83 10.65 3.82
N GLN A 65 -8.46 11.19 2.66
CA GLN A 65 -8.46 10.44 1.40
C GLN A 65 -7.27 9.48 1.34
N THR A 66 -7.54 8.23 0.97
CA THR A 66 -6.50 7.21 0.81
C THR A 66 -5.97 7.23 -0.61
N PHE A 67 -4.79 7.84 -0.80
CA PHE A 67 -4.16 7.94 -2.11
C PHE A 67 -2.63 7.85 -2.03
N PHE A 68 -2.05 7.45 -3.16
CA PHE A 68 -0.64 7.63 -3.43
C PHE A 68 -0.49 8.42 -4.73
N LEU A 69 0.42 9.38 -4.72
CA LEU A 69 0.70 10.26 -5.85
C LEU A 69 2.21 10.39 -6.05
N VAL A 70 2.63 10.39 -7.30
CA VAL A 70 4.00 10.66 -7.73
C VAL A 70 3.94 11.57 -8.96
N ASP A 71 4.51 12.76 -8.83
CA ASP A 71 4.42 13.78 -9.87
C ASP A 71 5.63 14.72 -9.81
N GLN A 72 5.75 15.56 -10.83
CA GLN A 72 6.71 16.64 -10.92
C GLN A 72 6.01 17.99 -10.78
N GLU A 73 6.48 18.81 -9.85
CA GLU A 73 6.02 20.19 -9.67
C GLU A 73 7.10 21.16 -10.14
N ARG A 74 6.73 22.16 -10.95
CA ARG A 74 7.63 23.28 -11.27
C ARG A 74 7.43 24.39 -10.25
N ARG A 75 8.48 24.71 -9.51
CA ARG A 75 8.51 25.84 -8.57
C ARG A 75 9.74 26.69 -8.85
N ASP A 76 9.55 28.00 -8.99
CA ASP A 76 10.62 28.98 -9.20
C ASP A 76 11.58 28.66 -10.36
N GLY A 77 11.06 27.99 -11.40
CA GLY A 77 11.83 27.60 -12.59
C GLY A 77 12.59 26.26 -12.46
N GLU A 78 12.49 25.59 -11.30
CA GLU A 78 13.07 24.28 -11.06
C GLU A 78 11.98 23.19 -11.03
N THR A 79 12.32 21.98 -11.48
CA THR A 79 11.43 20.81 -11.45
C THR A 79 11.75 19.96 -10.23
N TYR A 80 10.76 19.71 -9.39
CA TYR A 80 10.85 18.89 -8.19
C TYR A 80 10.00 17.64 -8.34
N ASN A 81 10.63 16.48 -8.22
CA ASN A 81 9.91 15.21 -8.12
C ASN A 81 9.45 15.03 -6.67
N PHE A 82 8.20 14.66 -6.48
CA PHE A 82 7.68 14.30 -5.17
C PHE A 82 6.86 13.03 -5.24
N SER A 83 6.80 12.34 -4.10
CA SER A 83 5.84 11.28 -3.85
C SER A 83 5.10 11.55 -2.55
N GLU A 84 3.82 11.21 -2.52
CA GLU A 84 2.94 11.49 -1.40
C GLU A 84 2.02 10.30 -1.14
N VAL A 85 1.91 9.91 0.12
CA VAL A 85 1.00 8.87 0.60
C VAL A 85 0.07 9.49 1.62
N SER A 86 -1.23 9.25 1.49
CA SER A 86 -2.28 9.75 2.39
C SER A 86 -3.27 8.65 2.76
N GLY A 87 -3.99 8.86 3.87
CA GLY A 87 -5.07 8.01 4.35
C GLY A 87 -4.59 6.71 4.98
N ASN A 88 -5.27 5.60 4.64
CA ASN A 88 -5.19 4.32 5.35
C ASN A 88 -4.15 3.33 4.80
N PHE A 89 -3.20 3.79 3.99
CA PHE A 89 -2.09 2.92 3.58
C PHE A 89 -1.15 2.67 4.75
N PHE A 90 -0.74 1.41 4.90
CA PHE A 90 0.33 1.03 5.81
C PHE A 90 1.33 0.08 5.16
N SER A 91 2.48 -0.11 5.84
CA SER A 91 3.61 -0.86 5.28
C SER A 91 3.98 -0.39 3.86
N SER A 92 3.80 0.90 3.60
CA SER A 92 3.92 1.46 2.27
C SER A 92 5.36 1.79 1.93
N HIS A 93 5.74 1.54 0.68
CA HIS A 93 7.03 1.94 0.14
C HIS A 93 6.91 2.25 -1.36
N THR A 94 7.78 3.13 -1.83
CA THR A 94 7.93 3.43 -3.25
C THR A 94 9.34 3.12 -3.69
N ASN A 95 9.49 2.43 -4.83
CA ASN A 95 10.76 2.16 -5.46
C ASN A 95 10.82 2.82 -6.84
N HIS A 96 11.98 3.39 -7.17
CA HIS A 96 12.23 4.03 -8.46
C HIS A 96 13.41 3.34 -9.14
N ILE A 97 13.23 2.91 -10.38
CA ILE A 97 14.28 2.31 -11.20
C ILE A 97 14.40 3.13 -12.47
N LEU A 98 15.53 3.81 -12.63
CA LEU A 98 15.89 4.51 -13.86
C LEU A 98 16.51 3.50 -14.85
N LYS A 99 16.05 3.53 -16.09
CA LYS A 99 16.54 2.72 -17.21
C LYS A 99 17.01 3.64 -18.33
N ASP A 100 17.76 3.09 -19.27
CA ASP A 100 18.25 3.82 -20.44
C ASP A 100 17.10 4.36 -21.31
N ASP A 101 15.94 3.71 -21.30
CA ASP A 101 14.76 4.01 -22.12
C ASP A 101 13.54 4.51 -21.33
N GLY A 102 13.68 4.74 -20.01
CA GLY A 102 12.52 5.01 -19.18
C GLY A 102 12.73 5.04 -17.68
N THR A 103 11.62 5.15 -16.97
CA THR A 103 11.56 5.07 -15.50
C THR A 103 10.46 4.10 -15.08
N ASP A 104 10.78 3.17 -14.19
CA ASP A 104 9.77 2.37 -13.49
C ASP A 104 9.57 2.92 -12.08
N ILE A 105 8.32 3.13 -11.69
CA ILE A 105 7.91 3.52 -10.36
C ILE A 105 7.00 2.42 -9.81
N THR A 106 7.35 1.85 -8.66
CA THR A 106 6.53 0.81 -8.01
C THR A 106 6.13 1.26 -6.62
N PHE A 107 4.84 1.42 -6.40
CA PHE A 107 4.26 1.64 -5.08
C PHE A 107 3.68 0.34 -4.55
N THR A 108 4.13 -0.08 -3.38
CA THR A 108 3.57 -1.23 -2.66
C THR A 108 3.02 -0.74 -1.34
N ALA A 109 1.80 -1.14 -1.00
CA ALA A 109 1.20 -0.82 0.29
C ALA A 109 0.15 -1.84 0.69
N SER A 110 -0.23 -1.80 1.96
CA SER A 110 -1.32 -2.59 2.53
C SER A 110 -2.45 -1.67 2.98
N LEU A 111 -3.70 -2.13 2.84
CA LEU A 111 -4.87 -1.51 3.46
C LEU A 111 -5.56 -2.53 4.36
N PRO A 112 -6.07 -2.10 5.52
CA PRO A 112 -6.83 -3.00 6.37
C PRO A 112 -8.29 -3.06 5.88
N ILE A 113 -8.96 -4.18 6.07
CA ILE A 113 -10.40 -4.33 5.83
C ILE A 113 -11.03 -4.85 7.12
N LEU A 114 -11.83 -4.02 7.77
CA LEU A 114 -12.59 -4.41 8.96
C LEU A 114 -13.70 -5.38 8.58
N SER A 115 -13.67 -6.58 9.17
CA SER A 115 -14.64 -7.65 8.91
C SER A 115 -16.08 -7.29 9.34
N SER A 116 -16.26 -6.31 10.24
CA SER A 116 -17.57 -5.82 10.71
C SER A 116 -18.26 -4.84 9.76
N LYS A 117 -17.55 -4.29 8.76
CA LYS A 117 -18.09 -3.23 7.89
C LYS A 117 -18.37 -3.80 6.49
N SER A 118 -19.53 -3.43 5.95
CA SER A 118 -19.89 -3.72 4.56
C SER A 118 -19.76 -2.47 3.71
N SER A 119 -18.78 -2.45 2.81
CA SER A 119 -18.59 -1.39 1.82
C SER A 119 -17.86 -1.96 0.60
N PHE A 120 -18.21 -1.46 -0.58
CA PHE A 120 -17.42 -1.70 -1.78
C PHE A 120 -16.14 -0.87 -1.71
N ILE A 121 -15.04 -1.46 -2.17
CA ILE A 121 -13.75 -0.78 -2.30
C ILE A 121 -13.62 -0.38 -3.76
N SER A 122 -13.49 0.90 -4.02
CA SER A 122 -13.38 1.44 -5.38
C SER A 122 -11.95 1.92 -5.60
N ALA A 123 -11.30 1.42 -6.64
CA ALA A 123 -9.97 1.87 -7.03
C ALA A 123 -10.07 2.81 -8.22
N TYR A 124 -9.37 3.93 -8.15
CA TYR A 124 -9.31 4.93 -9.20
C TYR A 124 -7.86 5.23 -9.55
N VAL A 125 -7.56 5.40 -10.83
CA VAL A 125 -6.28 5.94 -11.27
C VAL A 125 -6.35 7.46 -11.18
N ILE A 126 -5.30 8.10 -10.68
CA ILE A 126 -5.16 9.55 -10.69
C ILE A 126 -4.36 9.93 -11.94
N ARG A 127 -4.93 10.83 -12.74
CA ARG A 127 -4.34 11.35 -13.96
C ARG A 127 -4.10 12.85 -13.86
N LYS A 128 -3.10 13.33 -14.58
CA LYS A 128 -2.79 14.74 -14.78
C LYS A 128 -3.00 15.08 -16.26
N ASN A 129 -3.85 16.06 -16.53
CA ASN A 129 -4.08 16.52 -17.89
C ASN A 129 -3.02 17.52 -18.35
N ASN A 130 -3.10 17.95 -19.60
CA ASN A 130 -2.18 18.92 -20.21
C ASN A 130 -2.25 20.33 -19.60
N GLN A 131 -3.31 20.64 -18.86
CA GLN A 131 -3.47 21.88 -18.10
C GLN A 131 -2.81 21.79 -16.71
N GLY A 132 -2.34 20.61 -16.31
CA GLY A 132 -1.78 20.33 -15.00
C GLY A 132 -2.81 19.99 -13.93
N ASP A 133 -4.10 19.86 -14.29
CA ASP A 133 -5.16 19.52 -13.35
C ASP A 133 -5.21 18.01 -13.10
N TYR A 134 -5.47 17.65 -11.84
CA TYR A 134 -5.66 16.27 -11.43
C TYR A 134 -7.13 15.84 -11.57
N TYR A 135 -7.34 14.65 -12.10
CA TYR A 135 -8.65 14.00 -12.12
C TYR A 135 -8.50 12.50 -11.88
N THR A 136 -9.60 11.84 -11.56
CA THR A 136 -9.63 10.41 -11.26
C THR A 136 -10.49 9.65 -12.25
N GLU A 137 -10.09 8.44 -12.61
CA GLU A 137 -10.89 7.52 -13.41
C GLU A 137 -11.09 6.21 -12.67
N LEU A 138 -12.33 5.70 -12.65
CA LEU A 138 -12.64 4.43 -11.99
C LEU A 138 -11.97 3.27 -12.73
N ILE A 139 -11.13 2.52 -12.01
CA ILE A 139 -10.56 1.27 -12.49
C ILE A 139 -11.60 0.17 -12.30
N ASN A 140 -12.03 -0.05 -11.05
CA ASN A 140 -13.01 -1.07 -10.72
C ASN A 140 -13.61 -0.88 -9.31
N ASN A 141 -14.76 -1.52 -9.09
CA ASN A 141 -15.40 -1.69 -7.79
C ASN A 141 -15.22 -3.13 -7.31
N TYR A 142 -14.61 -3.30 -6.15
CA TYR A 142 -14.32 -4.59 -5.55
C TYR A 142 -15.26 -4.86 -4.38
N HIS A 143 -15.79 -6.07 -4.35
CA HIS A 143 -16.43 -6.59 -3.15
C HIS A 143 -15.34 -6.94 -2.13
N PRO A 144 -15.45 -6.53 -0.85
CA PRO A 144 -14.37 -6.72 0.12
C PRO A 144 -14.14 -8.20 0.43
N LEU A 145 -15.20 -9.02 0.48
CA LEU A 145 -15.06 -10.47 0.73
C LEU A 145 -14.16 -11.12 -0.32
N GLY A 146 -13.03 -11.66 0.13
CA GLY A 146 -12.06 -12.36 -0.73
C GLY A 146 -11.10 -11.46 -1.50
N LEU A 147 -11.19 -10.13 -1.35
CA LEU A 147 -10.19 -9.22 -1.90
C LEU A 147 -8.89 -9.36 -1.10
N SER A 148 -7.82 -9.82 -1.74
CA SER A 148 -6.50 -10.02 -1.12
C SER A 148 -5.45 -9.08 -1.68
N ASN A 149 -5.50 -8.79 -2.98
CA ASN A 149 -4.57 -7.87 -3.63
C ASN A 149 -5.19 -7.21 -4.87
N ILE A 150 -4.66 -6.05 -5.22
CA ILE A 150 -4.84 -5.38 -6.51
C ILE A 150 -3.44 -5.08 -7.04
N THR A 151 -3.19 -5.50 -8.28
CA THR A 151 -2.00 -5.09 -9.02
C THR A 151 -2.46 -4.32 -10.25
N LEU A 152 -1.99 -3.08 -10.41
CA LEU A 152 -2.23 -2.25 -11.58
C LEU A 152 -0.90 -1.79 -12.15
N GLN A 153 -0.77 -1.76 -13.47
CA GLN A 153 0.38 -1.18 -14.14
C GLN A 153 -0.11 -0.34 -15.30
N GLU A 154 0.37 0.90 -15.35
CA GLU A 154 0.07 1.87 -16.42
C GLU A 154 1.39 2.45 -16.92
N SER A 155 1.42 2.84 -18.19
CA SER A 155 2.59 3.47 -18.78
C SER A 155 2.16 4.72 -19.56
N TYR A 156 2.98 5.75 -19.52
CA TYR A 156 2.84 6.93 -20.35
C TYR A 156 4.20 7.33 -20.92
N THR A 157 4.18 8.04 -22.04
CA THR A 157 5.39 8.52 -22.69
C THR A 157 5.41 10.04 -22.59
N GLU A 158 6.53 10.59 -22.18
CA GLU A 158 6.76 12.03 -22.14
C GLU A 158 8.07 12.39 -22.83
N GLU A 159 8.13 13.61 -23.37
CA GLU A 159 9.34 14.12 -24.01
C GLU A 159 10.16 14.88 -22.97
N VAL A 160 11.33 14.34 -22.63
CA VAL A 160 12.27 14.96 -21.68
C VAL A 160 13.53 15.32 -22.44
N ASN A 161 13.87 16.61 -22.49
CA ASN A 161 15.03 17.13 -23.23
C ASN A 161 15.07 16.77 -24.73
N GLY A 162 13.91 16.57 -25.37
CA GLY A 162 13.83 16.20 -26.79
C GLY A 162 13.93 14.68 -27.05
N GLU A 163 14.00 13.87 -26.00
CA GLU A 163 14.00 12.41 -26.08
C GLU A 163 12.69 11.85 -25.51
N SER A 164 12.10 10.91 -26.24
CA SER A 164 10.89 10.20 -25.83
C SER A 164 11.23 9.19 -24.74
N THR A 165 10.75 9.42 -23.53
CA THR A 165 11.00 8.60 -22.34
C THR A 165 9.71 7.94 -21.88
N MET A 166 9.72 6.61 -21.68
CA MET A 166 8.56 5.89 -21.18
C MET A 166 8.61 5.76 -19.65
N THR A 167 7.57 6.23 -18.97
CA THR A 167 7.39 6.04 -17.54
C THR A 167 6.34 4.96 -17.29
N THR A 168 6.67 3.96 -16.49
CA THR A 168 5.76 2.90 -16.07
C THR A 168 5.51 3.02 -14.58
N ILE A 169 4.24 3.07 -14.17
CA ILE A 169 3.84 3.11 -12.77
C ILE A 169 3.08 1.82 -12.44
N SER A 170 3.55 1.12 -11.41
CA SER A 170 2.94 -0.08 -10.88
C SER A 170 2.46 0.14 -9.45
N PHE A 171 1.22 -0.27 -9.17
CA PHE A 171 0.61 -0.24 -7.84
C PHE A 171 0.35 -1.67 -7.38
N ASN A 172 0.94 -2.06 -6.25
CA ASN A 172 0.78 -3.36 -5.63
C ASN A 172 0.12 -3.17 -4.26
N LEU A 173 -1.19 -3.33 -4.19
CA LEU A 173 -1.96 -3.13 -2.97
C LEU A 173 -2.36 -4.48 -2.38
N SER A 174 -1.99 -4.76 -1.13
CA SER A 174 -2.52 -5.89 -0.37
C SER A 174 -3.67 -5.45 0.55
N PHE A 175 -4.64 -6.32 0.74
CA PHE A 175 -5.79 -6.08 1.60
C PHE A 175 -5.79 -7.07 2.76
N GLU A 176 -5.61 -6.54 3.97
CA GLU A 176 -5.50 -7.34 5.19
C GLU A 176 -6.82 -7.33 5.95
N HIS A 177 -7.51 -8.48 5.96
CA HIS A 177 -8.75 -8.65 6.70
C HIS A 177 -8.46 -8.68 8.20
N MET A 178 -9.10 -7.79 8.94
CA MET A 178 -8.91 -7.63 10.37
C MET A 178 -10.25 -7.65 11.08
N ASP A 179 -10.31 -8.37 12.20
CA ASP A 179 -11.44 -8.27 13.10
C ASP A 179 -11.40 -6.94 13.89
N PRO A 180 -12.56 -6.35 14.19
CA PRO A 180 -12.66 -5.13 14.99
C PRO A 180 -11.82 -5.17 16.27
N LEU A 181 -11.07 -4.10 16.50
CA LEU A 181 -10.38 -3.86 17.76
C LEU A 181 -11.37 -3.36 18.82
N VAL A 182 -11.50 -4.13 19.90
CA VAL A 182 -12.33 -3.80 21.06
C VAL A 182 -11.54 -2.97 22.06
N GLN A 183 -10.29 -3.38 22.32
CA GLN A 183 -9.44 -2.74 23.32
C GLN A 183 -7.98 -3.01 23.03
N THR A 184 -7.12 -2.03 23.31
CA THR A 184 -5.68 -2.26 23.41
C THR A 184 -5.20 -1.99 24.83
N ARG A 185 -4.43 -2.94 25.36
CA ARG A 185 -3.75 -2.84 26.64
C ARG A 185 -2.24 -2.93 26.43
N ILE A 186 -1.49 -2.03 27.06
CA ILE A 186 -0.03 -2.03 27.07
C ILE A 186 0.45 -2.34 28.49
N LEU A 187 1.29 -3.35 28.60
CA LEU A 187 1.95 -3.76 29.85
C LEU A 187 3.44 -3.51 29.71
N ARG A 188 4.02 -2.71 30.60
CA ARG A 188 5.48 -2.65 30.77
C ARG A 188 5.86 -3.59 31.89
N MET A 189 6.81 -4.48 31.62
CA MET A 189 7.22 -5.53 32.55
C MET A 189 8.73 -5.56 32.68
N ASN A 190 9.24 -6.07 33.80
CA ASN A 190 10.65 -6.38 33.96
C ASN A 190 10.97 -7.83 33.52
N ASP A 191 12.22 -8.23 33.64
CA ASP A 191 12.74 -9.55 33.27
C ASP A 191 12.22 -10.71 34.13
N GLN A 192 11.62 -10.41 35.30
CA GLN A 192 10.90 -11.39 36.12
C GLN A 192 9.39 -11.41 35.86
N TYR A 193 8.92 -10.77 34.78
CA TYR A 193 7.50 -10.65 34.44
C TYR A 193 6.65 -9.93 35.50
N HIS A 194 7.25 -9.06 36.31
CA HIS A 194 6.50 -8.15 37.16
C HIS A 194 6.02 -6.95 36.34
N VAL A 195 4.73 -6.64 36.42
CA VAL A 195 4.13 -5.48 35.75
C VAL A 195 4.58 -4.20 36.46
N LEU A 196 5.29 -3.35 35.73
CA LEU A 196 5.75 -2.04 36.18
C LEU A 196 4.71 -0.95 35.91
N SER A 197 3.96 -1.07 34.82
CA SER A 197 2.85 -0.17 34.47
C SER A 197 1.89 -0.83 33.49
N GLU A 198 0.63 -0.41 33.55
CA GLU A 198 -0.46 -0.84 32.67
C GLU A 198 -1.18 0.40 32.13
N LEU A 199 -1.51 0.37 30.83
CA LEU A 199 -2.20 1.47 30.15
C LEU A 199 -3.18 0.90 29.13
N PHE A 200 -4.40 1.43 29.12
CA PHE A 200 -5.35 1.22 28.02
C PHE A 200 -5.26 2.40 27.06
N ILE A 201 -5.25 2.12 25.76
CA ILE A 201 -5.13 3.15 24.72
C ILE A 201 -6.23 3.02 23.68
N ASP A 202 -6.60 4.15 23.12
CA ASP A 202 -7.53 4.29 22.00
C ASP A 202 -6.96 5.17 20.87
N SER A 203 -5.77 5.73 21.05
CA SER A 203 -5.16 6.73 20.17
C SER A 203 -3.64 6.58 20.15
N GLU A 204 -2.97 7.31 19.24
CA GLU A 204 -1.52 7.26 19.11
C GLU A 204 -0.84 7.55 20.45
N THR A 205 0.07 6.68 20.85
CA THR A 205 0.74 6.73 22.16
C THR A 205 2.21 6.39 22.01
N THR A 206 3.06 7.11 22.74
CA THR A 206 4.47 6.76 22.88
C THR A 206 4.71 6.08 24.22
N VAL A 207 5.44 4.96 24.21
CA VAL A 207 5.83 4.22 25.40
C VAL A 207 7.34 4.06 25.43
N GLU A 208 7.93 4.43 26.56
CA GLU A 208 9.37 4.39 26.76
C GLU A 208 9.77 3.24 27.70
N LEU A 209 10.83 2.54 27.30
CA LEU A 209 11.60 1.68 28.19
C LEU A 209 12.72 2.47 28.85
N HIS A 210 12.88 2.29 30.15
CA HIS A 210 13.88 2.99 30.96
C HIS A 210 15.09 2.13 31.29
N ASN A 211 14.92 0.80 31.33
CA ASN A 211 15.97 -0.12 31.73
C ASN A 211 16.12 -1.27 30.73
N SER A 212 17.34 -1.79 30.62
CA SER A 212 17.66 -2.88 29.68
C SER A 212 16.98 -4.21 29.99
N ASN A 213 16.42 -4.37 31.19
CA ASN A 213 15.68 -5.54 31.61
C ASN A 213 14.16 -5.38 31.44
N GLU A 214 13.70 -4.30 30.84
CA GLU A 214 12.27 -4.08 30.60
C GLU A 214 11.82 -4.62 29.24
N MET A 215 10.54 -4.96 29.16
CA MET A 215 9.84 -5.32 27.93
C MET A 215 8.44 -4.70 27.91
N ILE A 216 7.90 -4.55 26.71
CA ILE A 216 6.54 -4.07 26.47
C ILE A 216 5.73 -5.22 25.88
N ILE A 217 4.58 -5.51 26.46
CA ILE A 217 3.56 -6.38 25.88
C ILE A 217 2.42 -5.50 25.42
N ILE A 218 2.07 -5.59 24.15
CA ILE A 218 0.84 -5.01 23.60
C ILE A 218 -0.15 -6.15 23.44
N GLU A 219 -1.31 -6.00 24.06
CA GLU A 219 -2.44 -6.90 23.94
C GLU A 219 -3.57 -6.21 23.18
N GLU A 220 -4.04 -6.86 22.12
CA GLU A 220 -5.16 -6.40 21.30
C GLU A 220 -6.32 -7.36 21.51
N THR A 221 -7.37 -6.90 22.18
CA THR A 221 -8.64 -7.62 22.25
C THR A 221 -9.43 -7.30 20.98
N ARG A 222 -9.77 -8.34 20.22
CA ARG A 222 -10.55 -8.25 18.98
C ARG A 222 -11.79 -9.12 19.05
N SER A 223 -12.83 -8.76 18.30
CA SER A 223 -14.10 -9.49 18.24
C SER A 223 -14.29 -10.07 16.85
N ASN A 224 -14.47 -11.38 16.73
CA ASN A 224 -14.75 -12.01 15.43
C ASN A 224 -16.21 -11.78 14.98
N GLN A 225 -16.58 -12.37 13.83
CA GLN A 225 -17.93 -12.27 13.25
C GLN A 225 -19.05 -12.91 14.12
N ASP A 226 -18.69 -13.84 15.00
CA ASP A 226 -19.61 -14.50 15.93
C ASP A 226 -19.73 -13.75 17.28
N ASN A 227 -19.05 -12.60 17.42
CA ASN A 227 -18.88 -11.81 18.64
C ASN A 227 -18.09 -12.51 19.77
N ASP A 228 -17.25 -13.48 19.42
CA ASP A 228 -16.28 -14.02 20.37
C ASP A 228 -15.05 -13.11 20.44
N GLU A 229 -14.70 -12.69 21.66
CA GLU A 229 -13.49 -11.91 21.92
C GLU A 229 -12.25 -12.81 22.04
N TYR A 230 -11.15 -12.37 21.44
CA TYR A 230 -9.84 -13.01 21.56
C TYR A 230 -8.74 -11.97 21.71
N ILE A 231 -7.59 -12.40 22.26
CA ILE A 231 -6.46 -11.51 22.54
C ILE A 231 -5.26 -11.91 21.68
N ILE A 232 -4.76 -10.96 20.88
CA ILE A 232 -3.46 -11.05 20.22
C ILE A 232 -2.43 -10.41 21.15
N ARG A 233 -1.27 -11.06 21.34
CA ARG A 233 -0.18 -10.52 22.16
C ARG A 233 1.07 -10.33 21.32
N LYS A 234 1.67 -9.14 21.40
CA LYS A 234 2.97 -8.85 20.83
C LYS A 234 3.93 -8.39 21.92
N VAL A 235 5.11 -9.01 21.97
CA VAL A 235 6.15 -8.69 22.94
C VAL A 235 7.28 -7.97 22.24
N TYR A 236 7.74 -6.88 22.85
CA TYR A 236 8.88 -6.08 22.41
C TYR A 236 9.88 -5.99 23.55
N SER A 237 11.06 -6.56 23.32
CA SER A 237 12.18 -6.47 24.25
C SER A 237 12.94 -5.15 24.08
N TYR A 238 13.67 -4.74 25.13
CA TYR A 238 14.58 -3.60 25.05
C TYR A 238 15.56 -3.68 23.88
N ASN A 239 16.12 -4.86 23.59
CA ASN A 239 17.11 -5.02 22.53
C ASN A 239 16.51 -4.84 21.13
N GLU A 240 15.27 -5.27 20.92
CA GLU A 240 14.56 -5.04 19.65
C GLU A 240 14.32 -3.55 19.44
N ILE A 241 13.80 -2.86 20.46
CA ILE A 241 13.56 -1.41 20.38
C ILE A 241 14.88 -0.64 20.21
N LYS A 242 15.96 -1.08 20.88
CA LYS A 242 17.29 -0.45 20.77
C LYS A 242 17.86 -0.53 19.36
N LYS A 243 17.72 -1.69 18.71
CA LYS A 243 18.27 -1.93 17.38
C LYS A 243 17.65 -0.97 16.36
N ASP A 244 16.35 -0.78 16.45
CA ASP A 244 15.59 0.02 15.48
C ASP A 244 15.44 1.49 15.92
N ARG A 245 15.90 1.84 17.14
CA ARG A 245 15.76 3.13 17.87
C ARG A 245 14.32 3.51 18.21
N GLU A 246 13.41 3.20 17.31
CA GLU A 246 11.98 3.40 17.40
C GLU A 246 11.29 2.21 16.73
N VAL A 247 10.35 1.59 17.42
CA VAL A 247 9.50 0.54 16.85
C VAL A 247 8.07 1.04 16.83
N ARG A 248 7.39 0.91 15.69
CA ARG A 248 5.99 1.28 15.54
C ARG A 248 5.15 0.01 15.49
N HIS A 249 4.26 -0.15 16.47
CA HIS A 249 3.24 -1.18 16.46
C HIS A 249 1.93 -0.54 15.98
N MET A 250 1.44 -1.00 14.85
CA MET A 250 0.26 -0.44 14.21
C MET A 250 -1.00 -1.11 14.72
N LEU A 251 -2.01 -0.30 14.99
CA LEU A 251 -3.34 -0.73 15.40
C LEU A 251 -4.35 -0.20 14.40
N VAL A 252 -5.37 -1.02 14.15
CA VAL A 252 -6.51 -0.66 13.32
C VAL A 252 -7.76 -0.72 14.18
N GLY A 253 -8.24 0.45 14.57
CA GLY A 253 -9.46 0.64 15.34
C GLY A 253 -10.72 0.64 14.48
N GLU A 254 -11.86 0.47 15.13
CA GLU A 254 -13.17 0.75 14.53
C GLU A 254 -13.28 2.21 14.08
N ASP A 255 -13.93 2.42 12.95
CA ASP A 255 -14.31 3.73 12.41
C ASP A 255 -15.59 3.60 11.58
N ASP A 256 -16.07 4.70 11.01
CA ASP A 256 -17.22 4.75 10.10
C ASP A 256 -16.90 4.14 8.72
N HIS A 257 -15.63 3.82 8.44
CA HIS A 257 -15.15 3.31 7.17
C HIS A 257 -14.57 1.90 7.29
N ILE A 258 -14.63 1.14 6.20
CA ILE A 258 -14.14 -0.26 6.15
C ILE A 258 -12.63 -0.36 6.38
N PHE A 259 -11.86 0.71 6.13
CA PHE A 259 -10.43 0.75 6.42
C PHE A 259 -10.09 1.06 7.89
N GLY A 260 -11.11 1.30 8.73
CA GLY A 260 -10.92 1.65 10.13
C GLY A 260 -10.07 2.90 10.34
N ARG A 261 -9.67 3.12 11.60
CA ARG A 261 -8.74 4.17 11.99
C ARG A 261 -7.38 3.57 12.29
N ILE A 262 -6.35 4.01 11.58
CA ILE A 262 -4.97 3.58 11.85
C ILE A 262 -4.35 4.51 12.90
N PHE A 263 -3.74 3.93 13.93
CA PHE A 263 -2.93 4.64 14.90
C PHE A 263 -1.78 3.74 15.39
N ASN A 264 -0.74 4.34 15.96
CA ASN A 264 0.47 3.62 16.35
C ASN A 264 0.72 3.66 17.85
N VAL A 265 1.28 2.57 18.36
CA VAL A 265 2.08 2.58 19.58
C VAL A 265 3.53 2.75 19.19
N ILE A 266 4.13 3.88 19.55
CA ILE A 266 5.51 4.20 19.26
C ILE A 266 6.35 3.79 20.47
N LEU A 267 7.24 2.82 20.28
CA LEU A 267 8.08 2.26 21.32
C LEU A 267 9.50 2.82 21.19
N LYS A 268 10.03 3.37 22.28
CA LYS A 268 11.37 3.99 22.31
C LYS A 268 12.14 3.62 23.57
N ILE A 269 13.44 3.85 23.54
CA ILE A 269 14.28 3.86 24.74
C ILE A 269 14.42 5.30 25.20
N LYS A 270 14.27 5.52 26.50
CA LYS A 270 14.55 6.82 27.09
C LYS A 270 16.05 7.11 27.03
N GLU A 271 16.42 8.20 26.37
CA GLU A 271 17.80 8.70 26.30
C GLU A 271 18.29 9.29 27.63
#